data_AF-A0AAV2ZC05-F1
#
_entry.id   AF-A0AAV2ZC05-F1
#
_cell.length_a   1.000
_cell.length_b   1.000
_cell.length_c   1.000
_cell.angle_alpha   90.00
_cell.angle_beta   90.00
_cell.angle_gamma   90.00
#
_symmetry.space_group_name_H-M   'P 1'
#
loop_
_entity.id
_entity.type
_entity.pdbx_description
1 polymer ?
#
loop_
_entity_poly.entity_id
_entity_poly.type
_entity_poly.pdbx_seq_one_letter_code
_entity_poly.pdbx_strand_id
1 'polypeptide(L)'
;MKWQRMSFMIAMALGVMLAAADINNNNDTTAGSNASTTQPPREQAVSPATSPSQAEQQLTGVTGCGPRIRKSWDMLTTPEKAVYIQAIQRSMDDGLYIKFVEIHTESMTTMEAHQTCMFIYWHRMLLLAFENMLRSYGGAASCITVPYWNYVDHNAQFLVGNCGSMEACAPILRELGGSTRGNRGRGVTINGTPITGNVCVNQPPLDHFCESSEVSGPMCARCVPRGAWGTTPFPPTTSVGSLMRQLFATQTIADVANNIEQGVHNTMHNSLAGVMGNLEAPADPIFWSHHATLDLLHSIYYHCQVGNTVPLTIQQKLANPRQFVRCARRTPVPGQLDRNVLLPESFVMARSGEQGTPSLSAFDPRNVLAPFFAGLPTEYLSYSDVRDLGDLSYNYEITGLLATMFTSCANEQLLLGVPGAAITNTRRELTQKIPKSSMLEAVVHPQDSSSQEWFQAALEAALKATKANGTSTTSLSDALYEVEKMTCMFYDECRGKVLDFSVNFQVNFQVNASTPCRQVIDAIGRGEDAIRVPDWKNVMLAHLRCD
;
A
#
# COMPACT_ATOMS: atom_id res chain seq x y z
N MET A 1 37.50 43.39 -23.74
CA MET A 1 36.99 43.46 -22.35
C MET A 1 36.95 42.04 -21.78
N LYS A 2 37.69 41.87 -20.68
CA LYS A 2 37.96 40.71 -19.82
C LYS A 2 37.67 39.26 -20.29
N TRP A 3 38.80 38.54 -20.37
CA TRP A 3 39.03 37.11 -20.49
C TRP A 3 39.21 36.43 -19.11
N GLN A 4 39.30 35.09 -19.15
CA GLN A 4 39.95 34.11 -18.25
C GLN A 4 38.99 33.27 -17.38
N ARG A 5 38.83 31.95 -17.61
CA ARG A 5 39.76 30.79 -17.59
C ARG A 5 40.38 30.54 -16.20
N MET A 6 40.14 29.33 -15.65
CA MET A 6 41.04 28.17 -15.62
C MET A 6 41.00 27.39 -14.30
N SER A 7 40.93 26.07 -14.44
CA SER A 7 41.25 25.03 -13.46
C SER A 7 42.68 25.15 -12.93
N PHE A 8 42.95 24.66 -11.70
CA PHE A 8 44.08 23.76 -11.40
C PHE A 8 44.00 23.20 -9.95
N MET A 9 44.46 21.96 -9.80
CA MET A 9 44.69 21.17 -8.57
C MET A 9 45.79 21.75 -7.66
N ILE A 10 45.85 21.32 -6.37
CA ILE A 10 46.98 20.58 -5.72
C ILE A 10 47.02 20.70 -4.16
N ALA A 11 47.20 19.53 -3.52
CA ALA A 11 47.93 19.13 -2.29
C ALA A 11 47.47 19.39 -0.84
N MET A 12 47.75 18.32 -0.07
CA MET A 12 47.80 18.07 1.38
C MET A 12 48.73 19.00 2.19
N ALA A 13 48.45 19.12 3.50
CA ALA A 13 49.49 19.08 4.54
C ALA A 13 48.92 18.63 5.91
N LEU A 14 49.67 17.74 6.57
CA LEU A 14 49.57 17.29 7.96
C LEU A 14 50.37 18.22 8.91
N GLY A 15 50.01 18.19 10.21
CA GLY A 15 50.87 18.55 11.35
C GLY A 15 50.23 19.59 12.30
N VAL A 16 50.36 19.62 13.64
CA VAL A 16 50.82 18.72 14.73
C VAL A 16 50.38 19.44 16.05
N MET A 17 50.21 18.65 17.13
CA MET A 17 50.00 18.98 18.56
C MET A 17 50.51 20.33 19.13
N LEU A 18 49.82 20.91 20.14
CA LEU A 18 50.10 20.72 21.59
C LEU A 18 49.18 21.56 22.52
N ALA A 19 48.74 20.88 23.59
CA ALA A 19 48.51 21.31 25.00
C ALA A 19 47.72 22.58 25.35
N ALA A 20 46.69 22.44 26.19
CA ALA A 20 46.82 22.61 27.65
C ALA A 20 45.51 22.22 28.35
N ALA A 21 45.64 21.37 29.38
CA ALA A 21 44.64 21.15 30.41
C ALA A 21 44.85 22.20 31.50
N ASP A 22 43.77 22.67 32.13
CA ASP A 22 43.85 23.13 33.50
C ASP A 22 42.56 22.82 34.28
N ILE A 23 42.81 22.39 35.51
CA ILE A 23 41.92 21.81 36.50
C ILE A 23 41.70 22.86 37.61
N ASN A 24 40.60 22.70 38.36
CA ASN A 24 40.28 23.22 39.69
C ASN A 24 39.67 24.63 39.78
N ASN A 25 38.40 24.70 40.18
CA ASN A 25 37.86 24.68 41.55
C ASN A 25 38.01 26.04 42.23
N ASN A 26 36.88 26.65 42.55
CA ASN A 26 36.70 27.33 43.83
C ASN A 26 35.23 27.24 44.26
N ASN A 27 35.07 26.72 45.46
CA ASN A 27 33.85 26.53 46.22
C ASN A 27 33.85 27.60 47.33
N ASP A 28 32.70 28.16 47.68
CA ASP A 28 32.33 28.72 49.00
C ASP A 28 31.09 29.63 48.84
N THR A 29 30.09 29.70 49.72
CA THR A 29 29.68 28.95 50.92
C THR A 29 28.25 29.42 51.30
N THR A 30 27.67 28.73 52.30
CA THR A 30 26.56 29.10 53.22
C THR A 30 25.16 28.64 52.85
N ALA A 31 24.29 28.17 53.76
CA ALA A 31 24.36 27.58 55.11
C ALA A 31 22.91 27.18 55.49
N GLY A 32 22.73 26.19 56.40
CA GLY A 32 21.47 25.91 57.12
C GLY A 32 21.07 24.42 57.12
N SER A 33 21.63 23.57 57.98
CA SER A 33 21.16 23.21 59.35
C SER A 33 19.83 22.42 59.40
N ASN A 34 19.85 21.12 59.73
CA ASN A 34 19.64 20.64 61.11
C ASN A 34 19.69 19.10 61.22
N ALA A 35 19.79 18.66 62.47
CA ALA A 35 20.40 17.43 62.94
C ALA A 35 19.51 16.18 62.98
N SER A 36 20.24 15.07 63.11
CA SER A 36 19.86 13.66 63.18
C SER A 36 19.22 13.24 64.50
N THR A 37 18.35 12.22 64.44
CA THR A 37 18.13 11.27 65.54
C THR A 37 17.94 9.87 64.96
N THR A 38 18.79 8.94 65.43
CA THR A 38 18.85 7.51 65.07
C THR A 38 18.06 6.66 66.05
N GLN A 39 17.37 5.63 65.54
CA GLN A 39 16.94 4.44 66.30
C GLN A 39 17.07 3.17 65.42
N PRO A 40 17.27 1.97 66.02
CA PRO A 40 17.75 0.77 65.35
C PRO A 40 16.65 0.00 64.59
N PRO A 41 17.00 -0.81 63.56
CA PRO A 41 16.01 -1.45 62.70
C PRO A 41 15.39 -2.70 63.36
N ARG A 42 14.08 -2.80 63.21
CA ARG A 42 13.26 -3.98 63.54
C ARG A 42 13.13 -4.83 62.28
N GLU A 43 13.48 -6.11 62.35
CA GLU A 43 13.24 -7.10 61.31
C GLU A 43 11.76 -7.11 60.89
N GLN A 44 11.49 -6.85 59.60
CA GLN A 44 10.22 -7.13 58.95
C GLN A 44 10.44 -7.66 57.53
N ALA A 45 9.54 -8.55 57.16
CA ALA A 45 9.66 -9.53 56.10
C ALA A 45 9.81 -8.95 54.68
N VAL A 46 10.52 -9.72 53.85
CA VAL A 46 10.67 -9.55 52.40
C VAL A 46 9.27 -9.50 51.74
N SER A 47 8.96 -8.39 51.08
CA SER A 47 7.84 -8.29 50.11
C SER A 47 8.40 -8.07 48.70
N PRO A 48 7.77 -8.64 47.65
CA PRO A 48 8.34 -8.65 46.31
C PRO A 48 8.16 -7.30 45.58
N ALA A 49 9.16 -7.00 44.75
CA ALA A 49 9.20 -6.10 43.60
C ALA A 49 8.05 -5.09 43.39
N THR A 50 8.47 -3.82 43.39
CA THR A 50 7.78 -2.63 42.87
C THR A 50 7.09 -2.85 41.51
N SER A 51 5.88 -2.32 41.41
CA SER A 51 4.98 -2.35 40.27
C SER A 51 5.52 -1.60 39.03
N PRO A 52 5.15 -1.99 37.80
CA PRO A 52 5.55 -1.29 36.58
C PRO A 52 4.90 0.09 36.47
N SER A 53 5.55 1.01 35.76
CA SER A 53 5.11 2.40 35.57
C SER A 53 3.79 2.48 34.81
N GLN A 54 3.04 3.56 35.02
CA GLN A 54 1.74 3.85 34.36
C GLN A 54 1.80 3.89 32.82
N ALA A 55 3.00 3.87 32.20
CA ALA A 55 3.16 3.76 30.76
C ALA A 55 3.03 2.31 30.22
N GLU A 56 3.32 1.29 31.03
CA GLU A 56 3.19 -0.13 30.62
C GLU A 56 1.78 -0.68 30.83
N GLN A 57 0.94 -0.01 31.63
CA GLN A 57 -0.45 -0.42 31.89
C GLN A 57 -1.46 0.08 30.86
N GLN A 58 -1.02 0.80 29.80
CA GLN A 58 -1.93 1.32 28.76
C GLN A 58 -1.96 0.49 27.47
N LEU A 59 -1.19 -0.60 27.40
CA LEU A 59 -1.26 -1.58 26.28
C LEU A 59 -2.12 -2.81 26.58
N THR A 60 -2.68 -2.95 27.78
CA THR A 60 -3.48 -4.11 28.20
C THR A 60 -4.88 -3.67 28.66
N GLY A 61 -5.71 -3.21 27.71
CA GLY A 61 -7.03 -2.69 28.11
C GLY A 61 -8.02 -2.33 27.02
N VAL A 62 -8.19 -3.15 25.98
CA VAL A 62 -9.49 -3.24 25.28
C VAL A 62 -9.82 -4.70 25.00
N THR A 63 -10.50 -5.34 25.94
CA THR A 63 -11.39 -6.45 25.64
C THR A 63 -12.55 -5.91 24.80
N GLY A 64 -12.58 -6.14 23.48
CA GLY A 64 -13.82 -5.88 22.73
C GLY A 64 -13.81 -5.63 21.22
N CYS A 65 -12.66 -5.51 20.53
CA CYS A 65 -12.69 -5.18 19.09
C CYS A 65 -13.15 -6.31 18.16
N GLY A 66 -13.24 -7.55 18.66
CA GLY A 66 -13.35 -8.72 17.79
C GLY A 66 -12.11 -8.91 16.91
N PRO A 67 -12.17 -9.79 15.91
CA PRO A 67 -11.07 -10.00 14.99
C PRO A 67 -10.84 -8.78 14.07
N ARG A 68 -9.60 -8.58 13.60
CA ARG A 68 -9.26 -7.49 12.66
C ARG A 68 -9.85 -7.78 11.27
N ILE A 69 -10.92 -7.07 10.91
CA ILE A 69 -11.55 -7.15 9.58
C ILE A 69 -11.45 -5.79 8.90
N ARG A 70 -10.66 -5.71 7.81
CA ARG A 70 -10.54 -4.51 6.98
C ARG A 70 -11.76 -4.39 6.06
N LYS A 71 -12.45 -3.24 6.14
CA LYS A 71 -13.64 -2.93 5.36
C LYS A 71 -13.33 -1.98 4.19
N SER A 72 -14.20 -1.98 3.19
CA SER A 72 -14.22 -0.87 2.22
C SER A 72 -14.53 0.42 2.98
N TRP A 73 -13.95 1.54 2.53
CA TRP A 73 -14.37 2.86 3.01
C TRP A 73 -15.88 3.08 2.94
N ASP A 74 -16.53 2.54 1.91
CA ASP A 74 -17.97 2.69 1.69
C ASP A 74 -18.82 1.90 2.71
N MET A 75 -18.22 0.90 3.34
CA MET A 75 -18.84 0.08 4.40
C MET A 75 -18.57 0.60 5.80
N LEU A 76 -17.68 1.59 5.95
CA LEU A 76 -17.49 2.25 7.23
C LEU A 76 -18.70 3.13 7.55
N THR A 77 -19.22 2.98 8.76
CA THR A 77 -20.19 3.89 9.35
C THR A 77 -19.58 5.29 9.55
N THR A 78 -20.43 6.31 9.63
CA THR A 78 -19.97 7.69 9.91
C THR A 78 -19.08 7.79 11.16
N PRO A 79 -19.38 7.11 12.30
CA PRO A 79 -18.48 7.09 13.44
C PRO A 79 -17.13 6.39 13.17
N GLU A 80 -17.11 5.27 12.45
CA GLU A 80 -15.85 4.59 12.09
C GLU A 80 -14.96 5.50 11.22
N LYS A 81 -15.55 6.19 10.23
CA LYS A 81 -14.83 7.18 9.40
C LYS A 81 -14.29 8.32 10.24
N ALA A 82 -15.10 8.87 11.15
CA ALA A 82 -14.67 9.95 12.03
C ALA A 82 -13.50 9.54 12.93
N VAL A 83 -13.55 8.35 13.53
CA VAL A 83 -12.46 7.81 14.36
C VAL A 83 -11.17 7.63 13.54
N TYR A 84 -11.27 7.10 12.33
CA TYR A 84 -10.12 6.93 11.44
C TYR A 84 -9.49 8.28 11.04
N ILE A 85 -10.30 9.26 10.62
CA ILE A 85 -9.85 10.59 10.24
C ILE A 85 -9.18 11.29 11.43
N GLN A 86 -9.79 11.23 12.62
CA GLN A 86 -9.23 11.83 13.85
C GLN A 86 -7.90 11.20 14.26
N ALA A 87 -7.77 9.87 14.13
CA ALA A 87 -6.52 9.19 14.41
C ALA A 87 -5.40 9.61 13.43
N ILE A 88 -5.72 9.84 12.16
CA ILE A 88 -4.78 10.39 11.18
C ILE A 88 -4.38 11.81 11.57
N GLN A 89 -5.34 12.70 11.86
CA GLN A 89 -5.06 14.07 12.28
C GLN A 89 -4.10 14.10 13.47
N ARG A 90 -4.39 13.28 14.50
CA ARG A 90 -3.55 13.17 15.69
C ARG A 90 -2.16 12.65 15.36
N SER A 91 -2.02 11.68 14.47
CA SER A 91 -0.70 11.20 14.04
C SER A 91 0.12 12.23 13.29
N MET A 92 -0.53 13.13 12.55
CA MET A 92 0.14 14.27 11.93
C MET A 92 0.57 15.30 12.98
N ASP A 93 -0.31 15.63 13.94
CA ASP A 93 -0.02 16.56 15.03
C ASP A 93 1.13 16.08 15.92
N ASP A 94 1.18 14.78 16.22
CA ASP A 94 2.22 14.15 17.05
C ASP A 94 3.55 13.97 16.30
N GLY A 95 3.61 14.28 15.00
CA GLY A 95 4.80 14.10 14.17
C GLY A 95 5.14 12.62 13.88
N LEU A 96 4.23 11.69 14.16
CA LEU A 96 4.41 10.26 13.87
C LEU A 96 4.13 9.94 12.39
N TYR A 97 3.19 10.65 11.77
CA TYR A 97 2.80 10.41 10.38
C TYR A 97 3.96 10.64 9.40
N ILE A 98 4.71 11.73 9.58
CA ILE A 98 5.86 12.05 8.71
C ILE A 98 6.96 10.98 8.78
N LYS A 99 7.08 10.25 9.90
CA LYS A 99 8.03 9.13 10.03
C LYS A 99 7.73 7.96 9.08
N PHE A 100 6.47 7.75 8.72
CA PHE A 100 6.13 6.75 7.70
C PHE A 100 6.46 7.22 6.28
N VAL A 101 6.42 8.54 6.02
CA VAL A 101 6.92 9.14 4.77
C VAL A 101 8.44 8.97 4.69
N GLU A 102 9.15 9.20 5.78
CA GLU A 102 10.60 8.94 5.89
C GLU A 102 10.93 7.48 5.57
N ILE A 103 10.19 6.51 6.12
CA ILE A 103 10.40 5.09 5.80
C ILE A 103 10.31 4.84 4.30
N HIS A 104 9.27 5.35 3.65
CA HIS A 104 9.02 5.08 2.24
C HIS A 104 10.00 5.80 1.29
N THR A 105 10.61 6.90 1.75
CA THR A 105 11.57 7.71 0.96
C THR A 105 13.03 7.39 1.28
N GLU A 106 13.30 6.67 2.38
CA GLU A 106 14.66 6.27 2.74
C GLU A 106 15.25 5.37 1.65
N SER A 107 16.46 5.71 1.19
CA SER A 107 17.00 5.15 -0.05
C SER A 107 17.16 3.64 -0.03
N MET A 108 17.59 3.02 1.08
CA MET A 108 17.74 1.57 1.10
C MET A 108 16.39 0.87 1.14
N THR A 109 15.46 1.44 1.92
CA THR A 109 14.10 0.96 2.09
C THR A 109 13.32 1.01 0.77
N THR A 110 13.39 2.14 0.06
CA THR A 110 12.74 2.34 -1.25
C THR A 110 13.15 1.28 -2.26
N MET A 111 14.42 0.87 -2.24
CA MET A 111 14.99 -0.09 -3.19
C MET A 111 14.58 -1.54 -2.92
N GLU A 112 14.09 -1.84 -1.72
CA GLU A 112 13.43 -3.11 -1.42
C GLU A 112 11.92 -3.04 -1.61
N ALA A 113 11.31 -1.90 -1.25
CA ALA A 113 9.88 -1.67 -1.33
C ALA A 113 9.32 -1.70 -2.76
N HIS A 114 10.11 -1.30 -3.77
CA HIS A 114 9.68 -1.15 -5.16
C HIS A 114 10.60 -1.86 -6.15
N GLN A 115 10.01 -2.34 -7.25
CA GLN A 115 10.65 -3.09 -8.33
C GLN A 115 11.33 -4.38 -7.84
N THR A 116 10.73 -5.01 -6.83
CA THR A 116 11.19 -6.30 -6.30
C THR A 116 10.01 -7.26 -6.12
N CYS A 117 10.31 -8.55 -6.06
CA CYS A 117 9.31 -9.58 -5.76
C CYS A 117 8.68 -9.45 -4.37
N MET A 118 9.24 -8.60 -3.49
CA MET A 118 8.74 -8.38 -2.13
C MET A 118 7.85 -7.15 -2.01
N PHE A 119 7.58 -6.42 -3.11
CA PHE A 119 6.74 -5.22 -3.15
C PHE A 119 5.48 -5.33 -2.28
N ILE A 120 4.69 -6.39 -2.47
CA ILE A 120 3.43 -6.60 -1.74
C ILE A 120 3.69 -6.83 -0.24
N TYR A 121 4.67 -7.66 0.10
CA TYR A 121 4.96 -8.04 1.48
C TYR A 121 5.54 -6.88 2.28
N TRP A 122 6.39 -6.07 1.64
CA TRP A 122 6.93 -4.86 2.23
C TRP A 122 5.82 -3.85 2.56
N HIS A 123 4.91 -3.60 1.61
CA HIS A 123 3.80 -2.68 1.83
C HIS A 123 2.77 -3.21 2.84
N ARG A 124 2.58 -4.54 2.92
CA ARG A 124 1.79 -5.19 3.98
C ARG A 124 2.35 -4.91 5.38
N MET A 125 3.67 -5.02 5.54
CA MET A 125 4.35 -4.68 6.79
C MET A 125 4.12 -3.21 7.14
N LEU A 126 4.30 -2.30 6.17
CA LEU A 126 4.09 -0.87 6.40
C LEU A 126 2.65 -0.54 6.83
N LEU A 127 1.65 -1.15 6.18
CA LEU A 127 0.24 -1.01 6.54
C LEU A 127 -0.05 -1.46 7.97
N LEU A 128 0.52 -2.60 8.39
CA LEU A 128 0.33 -3.12 9.76
C LEU A 128 0.98 -2.22 10.81
N ALA A 129 2.18 -1.70 10.54
CA ALA A 129 2.85 -0.74 11.41
C ALA A 129 2.05 0.56 11.54
N PHE A 130 1.55 1.10 10.43
CA PHE A 130 0.72 2.30 10.42
C PHE A 130 -0.60 2.07 11.17
N GLU A 131 -1.25 0.92 10.96
CA GLU A 131 -2.44 0.51 11.70
C GLU A 131 -2.17 0.41 13.21
N ASN A 132 -1.05 -0.21 13.61
CA ASN A 132 -0.66 -0.31 15.02
C ASN A 132 -0.43 1.08 15.64
N MET A 133 0.16 2.02 14.91
CA MET A 133 0.30 3.41 15.35
C MET A 133 -1.06 4.08 15.57
N LEU A 134 -2.01 3.96 14.62
CA LEU A 134 -3.35 4.52 14.80
C LEU A 134 -4.08 3.87 16.01
N ARG A 135 -3.95 2.56 16.19
CA ARG A 135 -4.57 1.81 17.30
C ARG A 135 -4.00 2.18 18.66
N SER A 136 -2.76 2.64 18.72
CA SER A 136 -2.08 3.04 19.96
C SER A 136 -2.76 4.23 20.65
N TYR A 137 -3.59 5.00 19.94
CA TYR A 137 -4.33 6.12 20.51
C TYR A 137 -5.44 5.73 21.49
N GLY A 138 -5.73 4.44 21.64
CA GLY A 138 -6.66 3.96 22.67
C GLY A 138 -8.13 4.16 22.31
N GLY A 139 -9.02 3.78 23.23
CA GLY A 139 -10.47 3.99 23.09
C GLY A 139 -11.04 3.40 21.80
N ALA A 140 -11.81 4.19 21.06
CA ALA A 140 -12.36 3.77 19.77
C ALA A 140 -11.28 3.51 18.70
N ALA A 141 -10.12 4.17 18.80
CA ALA A 141 -9.02 3.99 17.85
C ALA A 141 -8.38 2.60 17.97
N SER A 142 -8.44 1.97 19.14
CA SER A 142 -7.90 0.62 19.37
C SER A 142 -8.50 -0.46 18.48
N CYS A 143 -9.65 -0.21 17.85
CA CYS A 143 -10.29 -1.14 16.92
C CYS A 143 -10.09 -0.77 15.45
N ILE A 144 -9.32 0.29 15.13
CA ILE A 144 -9.05 0.69 13.76
C ILE A 144 -8.40 -0.47 12.99
N THR A 145 -8.91 -0.68 11.79
CA THR A 145 -8.22 -1.36 10.71
C THR A 145 -8.11 -0.39 9.54
N VAL A 146 -7.02 -0.39 8.79
CA VAL A 146 -6.90 0.49 7.62
C VAL A 146 -7.95 0.10 6.57
N PRO A 147 -8.89 0.99 6.19
CA PRO A 147 -9.91 0.67 5.20
C PRO A 147 -9.32 0.62 3.80
N TYR A 148 -9.85 -0.25 2.94
CA TYR A 148 -9.45 -0.29 1.53
C TYR A 148 -10.33 0.61 0.67
N TRP A 149 -9.78 1.10 -0.44
CA TRP A 149 -10.50 1.86 -1.45
C TRP A 149 -10.99 0.92 -2.56
N ASN A 150 -12.29 0.65 -2.61
CA ASN A 150 -12.88 -0.15 -3.68
C ASN A 150 -12.98 0.61 -5.01
N TYR A 151 -11.84 1.00 -5.60
CA TYR A 151 -11.80 1.70 -6.88
C TYR A 151 -12.34 0.85 -8.05
N VAL A 152 -12.48 -0.48 -7.87
CA VAL A 152 -13.00 -1.38 -8.91
C VAL A 152 -14.48 -1.10 -9.16
N ASP A 153 -15.28 -1.04 -8.09
CA ASP A 153 -16.71 -0.68 -8.19
C ASP A 153 -16.88 0.79 -8.60
N HIS A 154 -16.08 1.71 -8.03
CA HIS A 154 -16.13 3.11 -8.42
C HIS A 154 -15.80 3.33 -9.89
N ASN A 155 -14.83 2.58 -10.43
CA ASN A 155 -14.52 2.61 -11.85
C ASN A 155 -15.62 1.98 -12.70
N ALA A 156 -16.29 0.93 -12.23
CA ALA A 156 -17.44 0.37 -12.93
C ALA A 156 -18.58 1.41 -13.04
N GLN A 157 -18.82 2.21 -11.99
CA GLN A 157 -19.77 3.33 -12.02
C GLN A 157 -19.34 4.44 -13.01
N PHE A 158 -18.04 4.73 -13.09
CA PHE A 158 -17.47 5.64 -14.08
C PHE A 158 -17.72 5.15 -15.52
N LEU A 159 -17.44 3.88 -15.80
CA LEU A 159 -17.58 3.28 -17.13
C LEU A 159 -19.02 3.28 -17.65
N VAL A 160 -20.02 3.05 -16.79
CA VAL A 160 -21.44 3.15 -17.16
C VAL A 160 -21.97 4.59 -17.17
N GLY A 161 -21.11 5.57 -16.81
CA GLY A 161 -21.40 7.00 -16.88
C GLY A 161 -22.27 7.55 -15.75
N ASN A 162 -22.28 6.91 -14.58
CA ASN A 162 -22.98 7.41 -13.39
C ASN A 162 -22.24 8.59 -12.72
N CYS A 163 -20.98 8.81 -13.08
CA CYS A 163 -20.12 9.87 -12.57
C CYS A 163 -19.03 10.20 -13.61
N GLY A 164 -18.54 11.44 -13.62
CA GLY A 164 -17.65 11.95 -14.67
C GLY A 164 -16.16 12.01 -14.34
N SER A 165 -15.76 11.61 -13.13
CA SER A 165 -14.36 11.62 -12.70
C SER A 165 -14.13 10.70 -11.51
N MET A 166 -12.87 10.40 -11.23
CA MET A 166 -12.44 9.58 -10.11
C MET A 166 -12.99 10.10 -8.77
N GLU A 167 -12.85 11.40 -8.50
CA GLU A 167 -13.37 12.02 -7.28
C GLU A 167 -14.90 12.08 -7.26
N ALA A 168 -15.57 12.16 -8.41
CA ALA A 168 -17.03 12.12 -8.48
C ALA A 168 -17.59 10.73 -8.16
N CYS A 169 -16.88 9.66 -8.51
CA CYS A 169 -17.32 8.30 -8.25
C CYS A 169 -16.95 7.79 -6.85
N ALA A 170 -15.82 8.21 -6.29
CA ALA A 170 -15.27 7.64 -5.06
C ALA A 170 -15.46 8.58 -3.84
N PRO A 171 -16.39 8.28 -2.91
CA PRO A 171 -16.62 9.09 -1.71
C PRO A 171 -15.36 9.28 -0.86
N ILE A 172 -14.51 8.26 -0.75
CA ILE A 172 -13.25 8.32 0.01
C ILE A 172 -12.36 9.50 -0.39
N LEU A 173 -12.30 9.84 -1.68
CA LEU A 173 -11.45 10.95 -2.15
C LEU A 173 -11.96 12.29 -1.62
N ARG A 174 -13.28 12.48 -1.59
CA ARG A 174 -13.92 13.69 -1.06
C ARG A 174 -13.85 13.76 0.46
N GLU A 175 -14.08 12.64 1.13
CA GLU A 175 -14.14 12.55 2.60
C GLU A 175 -12.75 12.62 3.25
N LEU A 176 -11.69 12.26 2.52
CA LEU A 176 -10.29 12.51 2.91
C LEU A 176 -9.77 13.86 2.38
N GLY A 177 -10.63 14.87 2.27
CA GLY A 177 -10.27 16.27 2.00
C GLY A 177 -10.48 16.76 0.56
N GLY A 178 -10.72 15.87 -0.40
CA GLY A 178 -10.97 16.21 -1.81
C GLY A 178 -9.76 16.78 -2.55
N SER A 179 -9.99 17.33 -3.74
CA SER A 179 -8.91 17.85 -4.62
C SER A 179 -9.03 19.33 -5.03
N THR A 180 -10.10 20.00 -4.62
CA THR A 180 -10.49 21.31 -5.20
C THR A 180 -10.36 22.50 -4.26
N ARG A 181 -10.28 22.27 -2.94
CA ARG A 181 -10.24 23.33 -1.92
C ARG A 181 -8.85 23.44 -1.31
N GLY A 182 -8.31 24.65 -1.29
CA GLY A 182 -6.97 24.94 -0.76
C GLY A 182 -6.24 25.97 -1.61
N ASN A 183 -4.91 25.95 -1.55
CA ASN A 183 -4.07 26.92 -2.24
C ASN A 183 -3.66 26.39 -3.62
N ARG A 184 -4.23 26.94 -4.70
CA ARG A 184 -3.91 26.52 -6.08
C ARG A 184 -2.42 26.72 -6.39
N GLY A 185 -1.79 25.70 -6.94
CA GLY A 185 -0.38 25.73 -7.37
C GLY A 185 0.66 25.90 -6.25
N ARG A 186 0.27 25.98 -4.97
CA ARG A 186 1.23 26.03 -3.85
C ARG A 186 2.00 24.72 -3.78
N GLY A 187 3.33 24.80 -3.83
CA GLY A 187 4.21 23.67 -3.56
C GLY A 187 4.53 23.52 -2.07
N VAL A 188 4.94 22.32 -1.68
CA VAL A 188 5.45 21.98 -0.34
C VAL A 188 6.69 21.10 -0.51
N THR A 189 7.74 21.38 0.25
CA THR A 189 8.95 20.53 0.27
C THR A 189 8.76 19.46 1.34
N ILE A 190 8.36 18.26 0.93
CA ILE A 190 8.04 17.15 1.84
C ILE A 190 9.26 16.26 1.95
N ASN A 191 9.77 16.08 3.17
CA ASN A 191 11.00 15.35 3.47
C ASN A 191 12.16 15.70 2.50
N GLY A 192 12.32 16.99 2.21
CA GLY A 192 13.36 17.53 1.33
C GLY A 192 13.05 17.51 -0.19
N THR A 193 11.96 16.90 -0.62
CA THR A 193 11.54 16.88 -2.04
C THR A 193 10.50 17.98 -2.32
N PRO A 194 10.76 18.94 -3.25
CA PRO A 194 9.78 19.96 -3.61
C PRO A 194 8.67 19.36 -4.48
N ILE A 195 7.43 19.40 -3.98
CA ILE A 195 6.27 18.81 -4.63
C ILE A 195 5.24 19.88 -4.93
N THR A 196 4.72 19.87 -6.15
CA THR A 196 3.61 20.71 -6.59
C THR A 196 2.46 19.86 -7.09
N GLY A 197 1.26 20.43 -7.10
CA GLY A 197 0.05 19.80 -7.61
C GLY A 197 -0.91 20.85 -8.15
N ASN A 198 -2.13 20.43 -8.46
CA ASN A 198 -3.20 21.35 -8.85
C ASN A 198 -3.59 22.27 -7.67
N VAL A 199 -3.81 21.67 -6.50
CA VAL A 199 -4.17 22.37 -5.26
C VAL A 199 -3.39 21.79 -4.10
N CYS A 200 -2.80 22.64 -3.25
CA CYS A 200 -2.38 22.24 -1.91
C CYS A 200 -3.60 22.23 -1.00
N VAL A 201 -4.15 21.04 -0.79
CA VAL A 201 -5.44 20.83 -0.13
C VAL A 201 -5.27 20.95 1.38
N ASN A 202 -6.06 21.83 1.99
CA ASN A 202 -6.02 22.17 3.42
C ASN A 202 -7.34 21.83 4.11
N GLN A 203 -8.02 20.79 3.65
CA GLN A 203 -9.23 20.27 4.27
C GLN A 203 -8.86 19.04 5.13
N PRO A 204 -9.60 18.75 6.20
CA PRO A 204 -9.36 17.58 7.03
C PRO A 204 -9.23 16.27 6.25
N PRO A 205 -8.27 15.39 6.61
CA PRO A 205 -7.31 15.55 7.71
C PRO A 205 -6.03 16.33 7.33
N LEU A 206 -5.90 16.81 6.09
CA LEU A 206 -4.65 17.38 5.54
C LEU A 206 -4.23 18.72 6.14
N ASP A 207 -5.14 19.41 6.82
CA ASP A 207 -4.87 20.65 7.56
C ASP A 207 -4.00 20.44 8.81
N HIS A 208 -3.75 19.19 9.21
CA HIS A 208 -2.83 18.80 10.27
C HIS A 208 -1.42 18.43 9.76
N PHE A 209 -1.22 18.35 8.45
CA PHE A 209 0.02 17.83 7.87
C PHE A 209 1.23 18.75 8.15
N CYS A 210 2.32 18.12 8.59
CA CYS A 210 3.66 18.69 8.72
C CYS A 210 4.61 17.98 7.75
N GLU A 211 5.39 18.78 7.01
CA GLU A 211 6.16 18.35 5.84
C GLU A 211 7.53 17.72 6.16
N SER A 212 8.03 17.89 7.38
CA SER A 212 9.27 17.24 7.86
C SER A 212 9.24 17.08 9.37
N SER A 213 10.22 16.37 9.94
CA SER A 213 10.33 16.17 11.38
C SER A 213 10.94 17.36 12.12
N GLU A 214 11.57 18.28 11.39
CA GLU A 214 12.10 19.54 11.92
C GLU A 214 11.02 20.62 12.08
N VAL A 215 9.88 20.48 11.40
CA VAL A 215 8.78 21.46 11.41
C VAL A 215 7.63 20.97 12.30
N SER A 216 7.11 21.84 13.18
CA SER A 216 6.00 21.49 14.07
C SER A 216 5.03 22.64 14.32
N GLY A 217 3.82 22.28 14.77
CA GLY A 217 2.81 23.22 15.25
C GLY A 217 2.33 24.21 14.19
N PRO A 218 2.45 25.53 14.41
CA PRO A 218 1.98 26.56 13.48
C PRO A 218 2.88 26.72 12.24
N MET A 219 4.09 26.17 12.25
CA MET A 219 5.04 26.29 11.15
C MET A 219 4.78 25.29 10.02
N CYS A 220 3.99 24.25 10.28
CA CYS A 220 3.68 23.22 9.31
C CYS A 220 2.96 23.79 8.07
N ALA A 221 3.16 23.14 6.93
CA ALA A 221 2.53 23.52 5.67
C ALA A 221 0.99 23.53 5.76
N ARG A 222 0.41 22.62 6.57
CA ARG A 222 -1.04 22.44 6.81
C ARG A 222 -1.83 22.26 5.52
N CYS A 223 -1.20 21.64 4.54
CA CYS A 223 -1.82 21.21 3.31
C CYS A 223 -0.95 20.17 2.60
N VAL A 224 -1.57 19.36 1.74
CA VAL A 224 -0.88 18.38 0.89
C VAL A 224 -1.17 18.68 -0.59
N PRO A 225 -0.14 18.81 -1.46
CA PRO A 225 -0.34 18.99 -2.90
C PRO A 225 -0.99 17.77 -3.57
N ARG A 226 -2.17 17.95 -4.16
CA ARG A 226 -2.93 16.91 -4.89
C ARG A 226 -3.12 17.25 -6.37
N GLY A 227 -3.31 16.23 -7.22
CA GLY A 227 -3.72 16.39 -8.60
C GLY A 227 -5.19 16.85 -8.76
N ALA A 228 -5.65 17.00 -10.00
CA ALA A 228 -6.99 17.49 -10.31
C ALA A 228 -8.05 16.36 -10.35
N TRP A 229 -8.24 15.65 -9.23
CA TRP A 229 -9.06 14.43 -9.17
C TRP A 229 -10.51 14.64 -9.63
N GLY A 230 -11.04 15.86 -9.48
CA GLY A 230 -12.37 16.25 -9.94
C GLY A 230 -12.57 16.18 -11.47
N THR A 231 -11.49 16.13 -12.24
CA THR A 231 -11.51 16.00 -13.72
C THR A 231 -10.69 14.81 -14.23
N THR A 232 -10.07 14.05 -13.35
CA THR A 232 -9.22 12.89 -13.73
C THR A 232 -10.08 11.63 -13.89
N PRO A 233 -9.97 10.88 -15.00
CA PRO A 233 -10.64 9.57 -15.14
C PRO A 233 -9.96 8.50 -14.28
N PHE A 234 -10.64 7.38 -14.04
CA PHE A 234 -9.94 6.20 -13.50
C PHE A 234 -8.95 5.64 -14.55
N PRO A 235 -7.79 5.13 -14.14
CA PRO A 235 -6.92 4.40 -15.06
C PRO A 235 -7.56 3.05 -15.44
N PRO A 236 -7.45 2.59 -16.70
CA PRO A 236 -8.09 1.35 -17.17
C PRO A 236 -7.68 0.09 -16.38
N THR A 237 -6.49 0.10 -15.78
CA THR A 237 -5.91 -0.95 -14.93
C THR A 237 -6.71 -1.22 -13.65
N THR A 238 -7.66 -0.35 -13.31
CA THR A 238 -8.59 -0.54 -12.18
C THR A 238 -9.85 -1.32 -12.57
N SER A 239 -10.04 -1.63 -13.86
CA SER A 239 -11.16 -2.46 -14.33
C SER A 239 -11.01 -3.89 -13.85
N VAL A 240 -12.15 -4.56 -13.61
CA VAL A 240 -12.16 -5.96 -13.16
C VAL A 240 -11.38 -6.88 -14.12
N GLY A 241 -11.50 -6.70 -15.44
CA GLY A 241 -10.77 -7.50 -16.43
C GLY A 241 -9.25 -7.33 -16.35
N SER A 242 -8.76 -6.10 -16.20
CA SER A 242 -7.32 -5.86 -16.04
C SER A 242 -6.79 -6.43 -14.72
N LEU A 243 -7.55 -6.29 -13.62
CA LEU A 243 -7.17 -6.85 -12.32
C LEU A 243 -7.14 -8.39 -12.34
N MET A 244 -8.13 -9.02 -12.97
CA MET A 244 -8.12 -10.47 -13.20
C MET A 244 -6.86 -10.92 -13.93
N ARG A 245 -6.43 -10.19 -14.97
CA ARG A 245 -5.20 -10.47 -15.70
C ARG A 245 -3.96 -10.28 -14.81
N GLN A 246 -3.88 -9.18 -14.07
CA GLN A 246 -2.74 -8.89 -13.18
C GLN A 246 -2.55 -9.99 -12.12
N LEU A 247 -3.63 -10.55 -11.61
CA LEU A 247 -3.59 -11.61 -10.58
C LEU A 247 -3.42 -13.04 -11.13
N PHE A 248 -4.00 -13.34 -12.29
CA PHE A 248 -4.19 -14.74 -12.71
C PHE A 248 -3.55 -15.11 -14.05
N ALA A 249 -2.96 -14.16 -14.78
CA ALA A 249 -2.27 -14.47 -16.04
C ALA A 249 -0.89 -15.13 -15.85
N THR A 250 -0.34 -15.11 -14.63
CA THR A 250 1.00 -15.59 -14.32
C THR A 250 0.98 -16.61 -13.17
N GLN A 251 2.09 -17.34 -13.01
CA GLN A 251 2.13 -18.51 -12.11
C GLN A 251 2.83 -18.24 -10.79
N THR A 252 3.66 -17.20 -10.68
CA THR A 252 4.50 -16.94 -9.51
C THR A 252 4.10 -15.66 -8.79
N ILE A 253 4.40 -15.57 -7.49
CA ILE A 253 4.15 -14.35 -6.72
C ILE A 253 5.00 -13.17 -7.22
N ALA A 254 6.21 -13.43 -7.72
CA ALA A 254 7.08 -12.39 -8.26
C ALA A 254 6.46 -11.72 -9.49
N ASP A 255 5.86 -12.52 -10.38
CA ASP A 255 5.17 -12.00 -11.56
C ASP A 255 3.92 -11.21 -11.16
N VAL A 256 3.15 -11.70 -10.19
CA VAL A 256 1.95 -11.00 -9.68
C VAL A 256 2.33 -9.68 -9.01
N ALA A 257 3.38 -9.66 -8.19
CA ALA A 257 3.90 -8.44 -7.59
C ALA A 257 4.29 -7.41 -8.67
N ASN A 258 5.03 -7.84 -9.71
CA ASN A 258 5.39 -6.97 -10.82
C ASN A 258 4.17 -6.48 -11.61
N ASN A 259 3.18 -7.35 -11.86
CA ASN A 259 1.96 -6.98 -12.58
C ASN A 259 1.13 -5.95 -11.81
N ILE A 260 0.98 -6.13 -10.48
CA ILE A 260 0.28 -5.17 -9.63
C ILE A 260 1.03 -3.84 -9.56
N GLU A 261 2.36 -3.89 -9.36
CA GLU A 261 3.20 -2.70 -9.26
C GLU A 261 3.17 -1.88 -10.56
N GLN A 262 3.49 -2.50 -11.70
CA GLN A 262 3.50 -1.83 -13.00
C GLN A 262 2.09 -1.50 -13.53
N GLY A 263 1.09 -2.23 -13.07
CA GLY A 263 -0.31 -2.05 -13.42
C GLY A 263 -1.00 -1.06 -12.50
N VAL A 264 -1.95 -1.57 -11.71
CA VAL A 264 -2.88 -0.73 -10.95
C VAL A 264 -2.21 0.19 -9.93
N HIS A 265 -1.08 -0.21 -9.34
CA HIS A 265 -0.34 0.63 -8.40
C HIS A 265 0.22 1.88 -9.08
N ASN A 266 1.12 1.72 -10.06
CA ASN A 266 1.79 2.84 -10.71
C ASN A 266 0.80 3.76 -11.43
N THR A 267 -0.18 3.18 -12.11
CA THR A 267 -1.18 3.97 -12.85
C THR A 267 -2.11 4.76 -11.93
N MET A 268 -2.46 4.24 -10.75
CA MET A 268 -3.25 4.99 -9.77
C MET A 268 -2.45 6.15 -9.17
N HIS A 269 -1.23 5.89 -8.70
CA HIS A 269 -0.33 6.95 -8.22
C HIS A 269 -0.13 8.07 -9.26
N ASN A 270 0.17 7.69 -10.51
CA ASN A 270 0.32 8.64 -11.61
C ASN A 270 -0.96 9.44 -11.89
N SER A 271 -2.14 8.81 -11.81
CA SER A 271 -3.43 9.48 -12.04
C SER A 271 -3.77 10.46 -10.92
N LEU A 272 -3.48 10.10 -9.66
CA LEU A 272 -3.70 10.98 -8.52
C LEU A 272 -2.74 12.18 -8.53
N ALA A 273 -1.54 12.04 -9.09
CA ALA A 273 -0.54 13.10 -9.24
C ALA A 273 -0.29 13.87 -7.92
N GLY A 274 0.30 15.07 -7.99
CA GLY A 274 0.74 15.79 -6.80
C GLY A 274 1.68 14.90 -5.99
N VAL A 275 1.52 14.84 -4.67
CA VAL A 275 2.35 13.99 -3.81
C VAL A 275 2.22 12.49 -4.13
N MET A 276 1.06 12.01 -4.58
CA MET A 276 0.86 10.61 -4.98
C MET A 276 1.68 10.23 -6.21
N GLY A 277 2.21 11.20 -6.97
CA GLY A 277 3.13 10.95 -8.08
C GLY A 277 4.63 10.90 -7.69
N ASN A 278 4.95 10.89 -6.39
CA ASN A 278 6.31 10.93 -5.86
C ASN A 278 6.53 9.84 -4.80
N LEU A 279 7.79 9.64 -4.37
CA LEU A 279 8.10 8.70 -3.29
C LEU A 279 7.54 9.16 -1.94
N GLU A 280 7.21 10.44 -1.79
CA GLU A 280 6.56 11.00 -0.62
C GLU A 280 5.04 10.68 -0.58
N ALA A 281 4.52 9.85 -1.49
CA ALA A 281 3.10 9.49 -1.58
C ALA A 281 2.41 9.17 -0.24
N PRO A 282 3.04 8.51 0.76
CA PRO A 282 2.42 8.30 2.07
C PRO A 282 2.01 9.58 2.80
N ALA A 283 2.53 10.75 2.41
CA ALA A 283 2.09 12.06 2.91
C ALA A 283 0.58 12.29 2.69
N ASP A 284 0.00 11.67 1.66
CA ASP A 284 -1.44 11.70 1.41
C ASP A 284 -2.14 10.50 2.08
N PRO A 285 -3.17 10.72 2.92
CA PRO A 285 -3.96 9.65 3.53
C PRO A 285 -4.55 8.62 2.55
N ILE A 286 -4.79 8.99 1.29
CA ILE A 286 -5.33 8.04 0.31
C ILE A 286 -4.34 6.91 -0.02
N PHE A 287 -3.04 7.12 0.20
CA PHE A 287 -1.99 6.11 0.04
C PHE A 287 -2.33 4.82 0.79
N TRP A 288 -2.77 4.95 2.05
CA TRP A 288 -3.04 3.81 2.93
C TRP A 288 -4.20 2.96 2.41
N SER A 289 -5.28 3.59 1.96
CA SER A 289 -6.43 2.86 1.40
C SER A 289 -6.17 2.31 0.00
N HIS A 290 -5.35 3.00 -0.81
CA HIS A 290 -4.86 2.45 -2.07
C HIS A 290 -4.07 1.17 -1.83
N HIS A 291 -3.06 1.20 -0.95
CA HIS A 291 -2.22 0.03 -0.63
C HIS A 291 -2.96 -1.06 0.13
N ALA A 292 -3.97 -0.75 0.96
CA ALA A 292 -4.86 -1.76 1.54
C ALA A 292 -5.66 -2.50 0.47
N THR A 293 -5.95 -1.86 -0.67
CA THR A 293 -6.57 -2.53 -1.82
C THR A 293 -5.60 -3.45 -2.54
N LEU A 294 -4.33 -3.04 -2.69
CA LEU A 294 -3.28 -3.91 -3.26
C LEU A 294 -3.04 -5.14 -2.38
N ASP A 295 -3.10 -4.97 -1.06
CA ASP A 295 -3.02 -6.06 -0.10
C ASP A 295 -4.22 -7.02 -0.17
N LEU A 296 -5.43 -6.48 -0.38
CA LEU A 296 -6.64 -7.26 -0.65
C LEU A 296 -6.52 -8.04 -1.97
N LEU A 297 -6.02 -7.42 -3.05
CA LEU A 297 -5.77 -8.10 -4.32
C LEU A 297 -4.81 -9.28 -4.16
N HIS A 298 -3.76 -9.13 -3.34
CA HIS A 298 -2.90 -10.25 -2.98
C HIS A 298 -3.63 -11.32 -2.15
N SER A 299 -4.50 -10.92 -1.23
CA SER A 299 -5.30 -11.87 -0.43
C SER A 299 -6.29 -12.67 -1.30
N ILE A 300 -6.85 -12.05 -2.34
CA ILE A 300 -7.65 -12.71 -3.39
C ILE A 300 -6.77 -13.70 -4.17
N TYR A 301 -5.59 -13.27 -4.63
CA TYR A 301 -4.63 -14.16 -5.30
C TYR A 301 -4.27 -15.37 -4.43
N TYR A 302 -3.94 -15.14 -3.16
CA TYR A 302 -3.61 -16.19 -2.21
C TYR A 302 -4.76 -17.19 -2.07
N HIS A 303 -5.99 -16.69 -1.85
CA HIS A 303 -7.17 -17.53 -1.75
C HIS A 303 -7.34 -18.44 -2.98
N CYS A 304 -7.22 -17.86 -4.16
CA CYS A 304 -7.51 -18.53 -5.43
C CYS A 304 -6.39 -19.44 -5.94
N GLN A 305 -5.13 -19.04 -5.78
CA GLN A 305 -3.98 -19.71 -6.40
C GLN A 305 -3.18 -20.56 -5.40
N VAL A 306 -3.21 -20.22 -4.12
CA VAL A 306 -2.49 -20.98 -3.09
C VAL A 306 -3.42 -21.99 -2.44
N GLY A 307 -4.66 -21.56 -2.11
CA GLY A 307 -5.70 -22.42 -1.56
C GLY A 307 -5.35 -22.94 -0.17
N ASN A 308 -5.95 -22.39 0.89
CA ASN A 308 -5.70 -22.89 2.23
C ASN A 308 -6.88 -22.58 3.16
N THR A 309 -7.41 -23.62 3.79
CA THR A 309 -8.26 -23.56 4.99
C THR A 309 -7.46 -23.70 6.29
N VAL A 310 -6.18 -24.05 6.17
CA VAL A 310 -5.20 -24.26 7.25
C VAL A 310 -3.84 -23.68 6.84
N PRO A 311 -3.15 -22.91 7.71
CA PRO A 311 -1.84 -22.34 7.41
C PRO A 311 -0.86 -23.36 6.82
N LEU A 312 -0.14 -22.95 5.78
CA LEU A 312 0.94 -23.75 5.23
C LEU A 312 2.11 -23.80 6.21
N THR A 313 2.74 -24.97 6.36
CA THR A 313 4.00 -25.05 7.10
C THR A 313 5.09 -24.26 6.39
N ILE A 314 6.16 -23.89 7.12
CA ILE A 314 7.27 -23.16 6.51
C ILE A 314 7.87 -23.91 5.30
N GLN A 315 7.99 -25.24 5.35
CA GLN A 315 8.49 -26.03 4.23
C GLN A 315 7.55 -25.98 3.01
N GLN A 316 6.24 -25.96 3.24
CA GLN A 316 5.25 -25.82 2.17
C GLN A 316 5.28 -24.42 1.55
N LYS A 317 5.44 -23.37 2.36
CA LYS A 317 5.62 -22.00 1.88
C LYS A 317 6.88 -21.88 1.01
N LEU A 318 8.01 -22.42 1.47
CA LEU A 318 9.30 -22.41 0.77
C LEU A 318 9.28 -23.17 -0.56
N ALA A 319 8.51 -24.26 -0.64
CA ALA A 319 8.40 -25.07 -1.85
C ALA A 319 7.39 -24.51 -2.87
N ASN A 320 6.64 -23.45 -2.53
CA ASN A 320 5.56 -22.93 -3.36
C ASN A 320 5.94 -21.60 -4.05
N PRO A 321 6.14 -21.58 -5.38
CA PRO A 321 6.48 -20.36 -6.11
C PRO A 321 5.35 -19.32 -6.14
N ARG A 322 4.14 -19.66 -5.68
CA ARG A 322 3.02 -18.74 -5.45
C ARG A 322 3.07 -18.06 -4.08
N GLN A 323 4.03 -18.44 -3.23
CA GLN A 323 4.27 -17.85 -1.92
C GLN A 323 5.58 -17.10 -1.88
N PHE A 324 6.60 -17.65 -2.53
CA PHE A 324 7.90 -17.02 -2.57
C PHE A 324 8.69 -17.47 -3.79
N VAL A 325 9.34 -16.50 -4.44
CA VAL A 325 10.42 -16.76 -5.41
C VAL A 325 11.55 -15.81 -5.06
N ARG A 326 12.78 -16.33 -5.06
CA ARG A 326 13.97 -15.49 -4.88
C ARG A 326 14.10 -14.51 -6.06
N CYS A 327 14.39 -13.25 -5.79
CA CYS A 327 14.63 -12.25 -6.83
C CYS A 327 15.80 -11.35 -6.47
N ALA A 328 16.37 -10.67 -7.46
CA ALA A 328 17.44 -9.71 -7.22
C ALA A 328 16.92 -8.50 -6.42
N ARG A 329 17.77 -7.93 -5.56
CA ARG A 329 17.56 -6.57 -5.05
C ARG A 329 17.81 -5.58 -6.17
N ARG A 330 17.06 -4.48 -6.19
CA ARG A 330 17.20 -3.41 -7.19
C ARG A 330 18.59 -2.76 -7.18
N THR A 331 19.25 -2.70 -6.02
CA THR A 331 20.66 -2.31 -5.91
C THR A 331 21.41 -3.19 -4.90
N PRO A 332 22.54 -3.80 -5.33
CA PRO A 332 23.46 -4.51 -4.44
C PRO A 332 23.88 -3.65 -3.23
N VAL A 333 23.67 -4.14 -2.01
CA VAL A 333 24.24 -3.49 -0.83
C VAL A 333 25.70 -3.97 -0.68
N PRO A 334 26.73 -3.09 -0.67
CA PRO A 334 28.12 -3.53 -0.62
C PRO A 334 28.41 -4.44 0.59
N GLY A 335 29.21 -5.50 0.37
CA GLY A 335 29.95 -6.18 1.42
C GLY A 335 29.65 -7.65 1.73
N GLN A 336 28.55 -8.30 1.27
CA GLN A 336 28.30 -9.76 1.47
C GLN A 336 27.33 -10.36 0.40
N LEU A 337 27.43 -11.68 0.10
CA LEU A 337 26.65 -12.39 -0.93
C LEU A 337 25.12 -12.40 -0.72
N ASP A 338 24.67 -12.36 0.54
CA ASP A 338 23.25 -12.37 0.94
C ASP A 338 22.56 -11.00 0.74
N ARG A 339 23.24 -10.07 0.04
CA ARG A 339 22.80 -8.69 -0.12
C ARG A 339 22.32 -8.31 -1.52
N ASN A 340 22.38 -9.24 -2.48
CA ASN A 340 21.99 -8.99 -3.88
C ASN A 340 20.72 -9.73 -4.30
N VAL A 341 20.27 -10.70 -3.50
CA VAL A 341 19.10 -11.53 -3.75
C VAL A 341 18.25 -11.52 -2.49
N LEU A 342 16.93 -11.39 -2.64
CA LEU A 342 15.98 -11.55 -1.56
C LEU A 342 15.68 -13.04 -1.39
N LEU A 343 15.98 -13.55 -0.20
CA LEU A 343 15.69 -14.91 0.27
C LEU A 343 14.46 -14.89 1.19
N PRO A 344 13.82 -16.05 1.42
CA PRO A 344 12.65 -16.13 2.30
C PRO A 344 12.91 -15.59 3.71
N GLU A 345 14.10 -15.85 4.23
CA GLU A 345 14.59 -15.45 5.55
C GLU A 345 15.24 -14.05 5.54
N SER A 346 15.23 -13.36 4.39
CA SER A 346 15.72 -11.98 4.34
C SER A 346 14.89 -11.09 5.24
N PHE A 347 15.58 -10.35 6.10
CA PHE A 347 14.94 -9.35 6.95
C PHE A 347 14.30 -8.25 6.11
N VAL A 348 13.09 -7.85 6.49
CA VAL A 348 12.38 -6.73 5.88
C VAL A 348 13.10 -5.44 6.23
N MET A 349 13.51 -4.69 5.21
CA MET A 349 14.19 -3.41 5.39
C MET A 349 13.18 -2.29 5.61
N ALA A 350 13.18 -1.68 6.79
CA ALA A 350 12.41 -0.47 7.07
C ALA A 350 13.24 0.48 7.92
N ARG A 351 13.62 1.63 7.37
CA ARG A 351 14.49 2.61 8.04
C ARG A 351 13.84 3.99 7.98
N SER A 352 13.79 4.69 9.11
CA SER A 352 13.25 6.06 9.19
C SER A 352 14.36 7.05 9.51
N GLY A 353 14.34 8.19 8.85
CA GLY A 353 15.17 9.35 9.10
C GLY A 353 14.82 10.45 8.11
N GLU A 354 14.83 11.70 8.54
CA GLU A 354 14.62 12.84 7.66
C GLU A 354 15.70 12.87 6.58
N GLN A 355 15.35 13.30 5.36
CA GLN A 355 16.29 13.31 4.25
C GLN A 355 17.57 14.11 4.61
N GLY A 356 18.73 13.51 4.37
CA GLY A 356 20.03 14.09 4.72
C GLY A 356 20.49 13.81 6.15
N THR A 357 19.67 13.16 6.98
CA THR A 357 20.03 12.75 8.35
C THR A 357 20.28 11.24 8.43
N PRO A 358 21.03 10.75 9.45
CA PRO A 358 21.21 9.31 9.65
C PRO A 358 19.88 8.60 9.93
N SER A 359 19.57 7.55 9.16
CA SER A 359 18.38 6.72 9.38
C SER A 359 18.64 5.57 10.37
N LEU A 360 17.60 5.19 11.12
CA LEU A 360 17.60 4.01 11.99
C LEU A 360 16.56 3.01 11.51
N SER A 361 16.82 1.71 11.72
CA SER A 361 15.80 0.69 11.50
C SER A 361 14.55 1.01 12.31
N ALA A 362 13.36 0.86 11.74
CA ALA A 362 12.10 1.00 12.44
C ALA A 362 11.91 -0.08 13.52
N PHE A 363 12.66 -1.19 13.42
CA PHE A 363 12.70 -2.25 14.43
C PHE A 363 13.74 -1.99 15.55
N ASP A 364 14.55 -0.95 15.45
CA ASP A 364 15.55 -0.61 16.48
C ASP A 364 14.85 0.07 17.67
N PRO A 365 15.03 -0.39 18.93
CA PRO A 365 14.38 0.21 20.10
C PRO A 365 14.63 1.71 20.32
N ARG A 366 15.66 2.28 19.68
CA ARG A 366 15.96 3.72 19.71
C ARG A 366 15.12 4.52 18.72
N ASN A 367 14.48 3.86 17.77
CA ASN A 367 13.58 4.50 16.81
C ASN A 367 12.21 4.75 17.47
N VAL A 368 11.66 5.95 17.29
CA VAL A 368 10.34 6.32 17.82
C VAL A 368 9.21 5.41 17.31
N LEU A 369 9.38 4.80 16.14
CA LEU A 369 8.42 3.87 15.56
C LEU A 369 8.52 2.44 16.11
N ALA A 370 9.56 2.10 16.87
CA ALA A 370 9.78 0.74 17.36
C ALA A 370 8.58 0.10 18.07
N PRO A 371 7.80 0.82 18.91
CA PRO A 371 6.60 0.24 19.54
C PRO A 371 5.57 -0.27 18.53
N PHE A 372 5.48 0.32 17.33
CA PHE A 372 4.51 -0.07 16.30
C PHE A 372 5.00 -1.25 15.45
N PHE A 373 6.31 -1.52 15.49
CA PHE A 373 6.99 -2.60 14.78
C PHE A 373 7.32 -3.81 15.67
N ALA A 374 7.31 -3.66 16.99
CA ALA A 374 7.77 -4.68 17.93
C ALA A 374 7.08 -6.05 17.82
N GLY A 375 5.79 -6.08 17.45
CA GLY A 375 5.02 -7.32 17.25
C GLY A 375 5.03 -7.85 15.82
N LEU A 376 5.66 -7.15 14.88
CA LEU A 376 5.67 -7.53 13.47
C LEU A 376 6.75 -8.58 13.17
N PRO A 377 6.48 -9.56 12.29
CA PRO A 377 7.52 -10.44 11.80
C PRO A 377 8.66 -9.67 11.13
N THR A 378 9.89 -10.15 11.28
CA THR A 378 11.06 -9.46 10.73
C THR A 378 11.46 -9.99 9.35
N GLU A 379 10.84 -11.07 8.86
CA GLU A 379 11.20 -11.76 7.60
C GLU A 379 10.07 -11.71 6.58
N TYR A 380 10.40 -11.57 5.28
CA TYR A 380 9.42 -11.42 4.21
C TYR A 380 8.42 -12.57 4.10
N LEU A 381 8.87 -13.82 4.22
CA LEU A 381 7.98 -14.98 4.03
C LEU A 381 6.83 -15.02 5.05
N SER A 382 7.03 -14.45 6.24
CA SER A 382 6.00 -14.39 7.28
C SER A 382 4.79 -13.55 6.84
N TYR A 383 4.98 -12.61 5.91
CA TYR A 383 3.92 -11.75 5.39
C TYR A 383 3.12 -12.39 4.26
N SER A 384 3.37 -13.64 3.89
CA SER A 384 2.68 -14.26 2.75
C SER A 384 1.18 -14.51 3.00
N ASP A 385 0.74 -14.81 4.22
CA ASP A 385 -0.67 -15.06 4.56
C ASP A 385 -1.12 -14.11 5.68
N VAL A 386 -2.13 -13.27 5.41
CA VAL A 386 -2.68 -12.31 6.39
C VAL A 386 -3.29 -12.98 7.61
N ARG A 387 -3.65 -14.26 7.51
CA ARG A 387 -4.29 -15.03 8.57
C ARG A 387 -3.29 -15.73 9.49
N ASP A 388 -2.01 -15.73 9.13
CA ASP A 388 -0.91 -16.42 9.82
C ASP A 388 0.15 -15.42 10.35
N LEU A 389 -0.33 -14.39 11.06
CA LEU A 389 0.49 -13.31 11.65
C LEU A 389 0.30 -13.22 13.17
N GLY A 390 -0.17 -14.29 13.82
CA GLY A 390 -0.45 -14.33 15.26
C GLY A 390 -1.54 -13.33 15.66
N ASP A 391 -1.29 -12.51 16.69
CA ASP A 391 -2.24 -11.49 17.19
C ASP A 391 -2.47 -10.34 16.20
N LEU A 392 -1.64 -10.26 15.17
CA LEU A 392 -1.76 -9.29 14.08
C LEU A 392 -2.51 -9.86 12.88
N SER A 393 -2.94 -11.13 12.92
CA SER A 393 -3.75 -11.73 11.87
C SER A 393 -5.02 -10.92 11.62
N TYR A 394 -5.34 -10.75 10.33
CA TYR A 394 -6.49 -10.00 9.87
C TYR A 394 -7.08 -10.63 8.62
N ASN A 395 -8.29 -10.20 8.25
CA ASN A 395 -8.90 -10.53 6.98
C ASN A 395 -9.75 -9.35 6.49
N TYR A 396 -10.51 -9.56 5.42
CA TYR A 396 -11.28 -8.52 4.75
C TYR A 396 -12.78 -8.79 4.78
N GLU A 397 -13.55 -7.72 4.91
CA GLU A 397 -14.95 -7.68 4.49
C GLU A 397 -14.98 -7.17 3.05
N ILE A 398 -15.05 -8.11 2.11
CA ILE A 398 -14.90 -7.89 0.68
C ILE A 398 -16.28 -7.67 0.08
N THR A 399 -16.44 -6.61 -0.70
CA THR A 399 -17.70 -6.25 -1.37
C THR A 399 -17.56 -6.17 -2.88
N GLY A 400 -18.68 -6.27 -3.59
CA GLY A 400 -18.74 -5.82 -4.99
C GLY A 400 -18.02 -6.72 -5.99
N LEU A 401 -17.40 -6.10 -7.01
CA LEU A 401 -16.60 -6.80 -8.03
C LEU A 401 -15.40 -7.55 -7.44
N LEU A 402 -14.79 -7.02 -6.37
CA LEU A 402 -13.70 -7.70 -5.66
C LEU A 402 -14.22 -8.95 -4.93
N ALA A 403 -15.43 -8.92 -4.40
CA ALA A 403 -16.07 -10.09 -3.79
C ALA A 403 -16.42 -11.13 -4.85
N THR A 404 -16.96 -10.71 -6.00
CA THR A 404 -17.16 -11.61 -7.14
C THR A 404 -15.84 -12.27 -7.53
N MET A 405 -14.77 -11.50 -7.71
CA MET A 405 -13.43 -12.01 -8.03
C MET A 405 -12.89 -13.00 -6.98
N PHE A 406 -13.08 -12.71 -5.68
CA PHE A 406 -12.71 -13.62 -4.61
C PHE A 406 -13.45 -14.96 -4.69
N THR A 407 -14.76 -14.91 -4.96
CA THR A 407 -15.59 -16.13 -5.04
C THR A 407 -15.43 -16.93 -6.33
N SER A 408 -15.27 -16.25 -7.46
CA SER A 408 -15.14 -16.89 -8.78
C SER A 408 -13.73 -17.38 -9.04
N CYS A 409 -12.72 -16.72 -8.46
CA CYS A 409 -11.33 -16.85 -8.87
C CYS A 409 -11.22 -16.76 -10.40
N ALA A 410 -10.26 -17.44 -11.01
CA ALA A 410 -10.14 -17.60 -12.47
C ALA A 410 -11.00 -18.76 -13.02
N ASN A 411 -12.17 -19.05 -12.45
CA ASN A 411 -13.07 -20.07 -12.97
C ASN A 411 -14.01 -19.47 -14.03
N GLU A 412 -13.86 -19.93 -15.28
CA GLU A 412 -14.63 -19.44 -16.43
C GLU A 412 -16.16 -19.51 -16.21
N GLN A 413 -16.67 -20.62 -15.67
CA GLN A 413 -18.12 -20.82 -15.51
C GLN A 413 -18.72 -19.90 -14.44
N LEU A 414 -17.97 -19.64 -13.37
CA LEU A 414 -18.40 -18.73 -12.30
C LEU A 414 -18.35 -17.27 -12.78
N LEU A 415 -17.33 -16.91 -13.56
CA LEU A 415 -17.21 -15.56 -14.13
C LEU A 415 -18.35 -15.24 -15.11
N LEU A 416 -18.82 -16.25 -15.86
CA LEU A 416 -19.96 -16.13 -16.79
C LEU A 416 -21.33 -16.29 -16.12
N GLY A 417 -21.40 -16.49 -14.80
CA GLY A 417 -22.68 -16.64 -14.08
C GLY A 417 -23.50 -17.84 -14.52
N VAL A 418 -22.86 -18.93 -15.00
CA VAL A 418 -23.58 -20.11 -15.51
C VAL A 418 -24.41 -20.75 -14.39
N PRO A 419 -25.74 -20.94 -14.56
CA PRO A 419 -26.60 -21.52 -13.54
C PRO A 419 -26.14 -22.93 -13.14
N GLY A 420 -25.99 -23.18 -11.84
CA GLY A 420 -25.53 -24.46 -11.32
C GLY A 420 -24.02 -24.70 -11.43
N ALA A 421 -23.24 -23.72 -11.91
CA ALA A 421 -21.79 -23.72 -11.75
C ALA A 421 -21.48 -23.74 -10.24
N ALA A 422 -21.02 -24.88 -9.76
CA ALA A 422 -20.57 -24.97 -8.38
C ALA A 422 -19.28 -24.17 -8.26
N ILE A 423 -19.14 -23.47 -7.13
CA ILE A 423 -17.80 -23.18 -6.61
C ILE A 423 -17.20 -24.56 -6.37
N THR A 424 -16.45 -25.08 -7.34
CA THR A 424 -15.43 -26.07 -7.09
C THR A 424 -14.38 -25.35 -6.27
N ASN A 425 -14.74 -25.07 -5.02
CA ASN A 425 -13.76 -25.03 -3.97
C ASN A 425 -12.96 -26.28 -4.25
N THR A 426 -11.66 -26.15 -4.33
CA THR A 426 -10.77 -27.19 -3.85
C THR A 426 -11.03 -27.49 -2.37
N ARG A 427 -12.30 -27.62 -1.91
CA ARG A 427 -12.76 -28.84 -1.26
C ARG A 427 -12.45 -29.99 -2.23
N ARG A 428 -11.17 -30.35 -2.27
CA ARG A 428 -10.87 -31.76 -2.08
C ARG A 428 -11.68 -32.12 -0.84
N GLU A 429 -12.71 -32.94 -1.03
CA GLU A 429 -13.31 -33.69 0.06
C GLU A 429 -12.18 -34.49 0.71
N LEU A 430 -11.44 -33.84 1.60
CA LEU A 430 -10.79 -34.53 2.68
C LEU A 430 -11.95 -34.95 3.57
N THR A 431 -12.35 -36.20 3.40
CA THR A 431 -13.27 -36.98 4.23
C THR A 431 -12.82 -37.09 5.71
N GLN A 432 -11.92 -36.23 6.16
CA GLN A 432 -11.60 -36.05 7.56
C GLN A 432 -12.39 -34.86 8.09
N LYS A 433 -13.08 -35.06 9.21
CA LYS A 433 -13.59 -33.99 10.06
C LYS A 433 -12.40 -33.11 10.49
N ILE A 434 -12.06 -32.11 9.68
CA ILE A 434 -11.08 -31.10 10.05
C ILE A 434 -11.74 -30.28 11.18
N PRO A 435 -11.06 -30.07 12.32
CA PRO A 435 -11.55 -29.15 13.34
C PRO A 435 -11.88 -27.81 12.70
N LYS A 436 -12.92 -27.10 13.18
CA LYS A 436 -13.13 -25.69 12.78
C LYS A 436 -11.79 -24.97 12.93
N SER A 437 -11.23 -24.54 11.80
CA SER A 437 -9.98 -23.79 11.75
C SER A 437 -10.15 -22.56 12.63
N SER A 438 -9.17 -22.26 13.50
CA SER A 438 -9.14 -21.02 14.30
C SER A 438 -8.80 -19.78 13.45
N MET A 439 -8.73 -19.93 12.13
CA MET A 439 -8.36 -18.88 11.20
C MET A 439 -9.49 -17.88 11.00
N LEU A 440 -9.11 -16.62 10.85
CA LEU A 440 -10.03 -15.57 10.53
C LEU A 440 -10.45 -15.69 9.06
N GLU A 441 -11.74 -15.92 8.82
CA GLU A 441 -12.32 -15.99 7.47
C GLU A 441 -12.66 -14.60 6.94
N ALA A 442 -12.65 -14.47 5.61
CA ALA A 442 -13.12 -13.26 4.94
C ALA A 442 -14.64 -13.20 5.02
N VAL A 443 -15.19 -12.00 5.19
CA VAL A 443 -16.63 -11.76 5.04
C VAL A 443 -16.84 -11.31 3.60
N VAL A 444 -17.74 -11.95 2.85
CA VAL A 444 -17.85 -11.73 1.41
C VAL A 444 -19.29 -11.36 1.04
N HIS A 445 -19.43 -10.20 0.41
CA HIS A 445 -20.69 -9.65 -0.08
C HIS A 445 -20.60 -9.39 -1.60
N PRO A 446 -20.78 -10.43 -2.44
CA PRO A 446 -20.83 -10.26 -3.89
C PRO A 446 -21.94 -9.30 -4.30
N GLN A 447 -21.72 -8.51 -5.35
CA GLN A 447 -22.77 -7.67 -5.93
C GLN A 447 -23.58 -8.46 -6.96
N ASP A 448 -24.90 -8.33 -6.92
CA ASP A 448 -25.83 -8.76 -7.98
C ASP A 448 -25.99 -7.71 -9.10
N SER A 449 -25.01 -6.82 -9.33
CA SER A 449 -25.23 -5.56 -10.05
C SER A 449 -25.06 -5.64 -11.57
N SER A 450 -25.86 -4.81 -12.27
CA SER A 450 -25.74 -4.56 -13.71
C SER A 450 -24.38 -3.99 -14.15
N SER A 451 -23.59 -3.42 -13.23
CA SER A 451 -22.23 -2.94 -13.53
C SER A 451 -21.22 -4.05 -13.84
N GLN A 452 -21.59 -5.33 -13.69
CA GLN A 452 -20.78 -6.48 -14.13
C GLN A 452 -21.15 -6.98 -15.53
N GLU A 453 -22.33 -6.62 -16.06
CA GLU A 453 -22.85 -7.17 -17.32
C GLU A 453 -21.91 -6.92 -18.50
N TRP A 454 -21.30 -5.72 -18.55
CA TRP A 454 -20.33 -5.40 -19.60
C TRP A 454 -19.13 -6.35 -19.59
N PHE A 455 -18.62 -6.71 -18.40
CA PHE A 455 -17.46 -7.57 -18.27
C PHE A 455 -17.80 -9.01 -18.65
N GLN A 456 -18.97 -9.49 -18.22
CA GLN A 456 -19.47 -10.81 -18.60
C GLN A 456 -19.68 -10.92 -20.11
N ALA A 457 -20.35 -9.95 -20.73
CA ALA A 457 -20.57 -9.91 -22.17
C ALA A 457 -19.25 -9.83 -22.96
N ALA A 458 -18.32 -8.98 -22.52
CA ALA A 458 -17.00 -8.86 -23.12
C ALA A 458 -16.20 -10.17 -22.99
N LEU A 459 -16.23 -10.81 -21.81
CA LEU A 459 -15.54 -12.06 -21.55
C LEU A 459 -16.12 -13.21 -22.37
N GLU A 460 -17.45 -13.32 -22.48
CA GLU A 460 -18.12 -14.32 -23.31
C GLU A 460 -17.72 -14.17 -24.79
N ALA A 461 -17.76 -12.95 -25.31
CA ALA A 461 -17.36 -12.64 -26.68
C ALA A 461 -15.87 -12.96 -26.92
N ALA A 462 -15.02 -12.62 -25.95
CA ALA A 462 -13.59 -12.93 -25.96
C ALA A 462 -13.32 -14.44 -25.96
N LEU A 463 -13.97 -15.21 -25.08
CA LEU A 463 -13.84 -16.67 -25.01
C LEU A 463 -14.27 -17.33 -26.32
N LYS A 464 -15.34 -16.85 -26.94
CA LYS A 464 -15.77 -17.32 -28.27
C LYS A 464 -14.72 -17.05 -29.33
N ALA A 465 -14.12 -15.86 -29.33
CA ALA A 465 -13.10 -15.46 -30.29
C ALA A 465 -11.78 -16.23 -30.10
N THR A 466 -11.38 -16.54 -28.86
CA THR A 466 -10.12 -17.25 -28.58
C THR A 466 -10.24 -18.76 -28.74
N LYS A 467 -11.37 -19.38 -28.38
CA LYS A 467 -11.60 -20.83 -28.52
C LYS A 467 -11.64 -21.29 -29.98
N ALA A 468 -12.01 -20.41 -30.91
CA ALA A 468 -12.01 -20.71 -32.34
C ALA A 468 -10.62 -21.05 -32.92
N ASN A 469 -9.52 -20.72 -32.21
CA ASN A 469 -8.13 -20.90 -32.68
C ASN A 469 -7.31 -21.96 -31.92
N GLY A 470 -7.90 -22.73 -30.99
CA GLY A 470 -7.36 -24.00 -30.48
C GLY A 470 -6.23 -23.97 -29.43
N THR A 471 -6.58 -24.13 -28.14
CA THR A 471 -6.01 -25.05 -27.11
C THR A 471 -6.67 -24.72 -25.74
N SER A 472 -6.85 -25.72 -24.88
CA SER A 472 -7.83 -25.70 -23.78
C SER A 472 -7.47 -24.80 -22.58
N THR A 473 -6.19 -24.68 -22.20
CA THR A 473 -5.76 -23.96 -20.97
C THR A 473 -5.31 -22.52 -21.19
N THR A 474 -5.06 -22.11 -22.43
CA THR A 474 -4.74 -20.72 -22.85
C THR A 474 -5.99 -19.86 -23.02
N SER A 475 -7.19 -20.47 -23.15
CA SER A 475 -8.42 -19.80 -23.56
C SER A 475 -8.87 -18.65 -22.64
N LEU A 476 -8.79 -18.80 -21.31
CA LEU A 476 -9.22 -17.75 -20.37
C LEU A 476 -8.20 -16.61 -20.25
N SER A 477 -6.91 -16.89 -20.17
CA SER A 477 -5.88 -15.84 -20.13
C SER A 477 -5.89 -15.02 -21.42
N ASP A 478 -6.03 -15.69 -22.56
CA ASP A 478 -6.16 -15.02 -23.86
C ASP A 478 -7.45 -14.19 -23.91
N ALA A 479 -8.57 -14.73 -23.40
CA ALA A 479 -9.83 -13.99 -23.37
C ALA A 479 -9.76 -12.77 -22.46
N LEU A 480 -9.14 -12.87 -21.27
CA LEU A 480 -8.90 -11.73 -20.39
C LEU A 480 -8.01 -10.68 -21.07
N TYR A 481 -7.03 -11.10 -21.87
CA TYR A 481 -6.24 -10.17 -22.66
C TYR A 481 -7.05 -9.49 -23.76
N GLU A 482 -7.93 -10.21 -24.47
CA GLU A 482 -8.87 -9.59 -25.42
C GLU A 482 -9.80 -8.57 -24.74
N VAL A 483 -10.34 -8.90 -23.55
CA VAL A 483 -11.15 -7.96 -22.76
C VAL A 483 -10.34 -6.73 -22.35
N GLU A 484 -9.09 -6.90 -21.95
CA GLU A 484 -8.23 -5.76 -21.64
C GLU A 484 -7.95 -4.90 -22.88
N LYS A 485 -7.70 -5.50 -24.05
CA LYS A 485 -7.56 -4.74 -25.31
C LYS A 485 -8.80 -3.91 -25.63
N MET A 486 -9.98 -4.52 -25.53
CA MET A 486 -11.27 -3.83 -25.69
C MET A 486 -11.43 -2.69 -24.68
N THR A 487 -11.04 -2.93 -23.43
CA THR A 487 -11.10 -1.93 -22.35
C THR A 487 -10.15 -0.77 -22.65
N CYS A 488 -8.88 -1.02 -22.96
CA CYS A 488 -7.90 0.02 -23.27
C CYS A 488 -8.36 0.89 -24.46
N MET A 489 -8.82 0.27 -25.54
CA MET A 489 -9.34 0.98 -26.71
C MET A 489 -10.61 1.77 -26.37
N PHE A 490 -11.51 1.20 -25.57
CA PHE A 490 -12.70 1.92 -25.10
C PHE A 490 -12.33 3.16 -24.29
N TYR A 491 -11.40 3.07 -23.35
CA TYR A 491 -10.94 4.25 -22.62
C TYR A 491 -10.34 5.30 -23.55
N ASP A 492 -9.54 4.85 -24.54
CA ASP A 492 -8.87 5.76 -25.45
C ASP A 492 -9.85 6.56 -26.32
N GLU A 493 -10.89 5.87 -26.79
CA GLU A 493 -11.89 6.43 -27.69
C GLU A 493 -13.03 7.16 -26.95
N CYS A 494 -13.40 6.73 -25.74
CA CYS A 494 -14.66 7.09 -25.09
C CYS A 494 -14.56 7.64 -23.66
N ARG A 495 -13.37 7.67 -23.02
CA ARG A 495 -13.22 8.10 -21.61
C ARG A 495 -12.02 9.01 -21.35
N GLY A 496 -11.73 9.91 -22.29
CA GLY A 496 -10.74 10.96 -22.10
C GLY A 496 -9.29 10.56 -22.40
N LYS A 497 -9.10 9.57 -23.27
CA LYS A 497 -7.80 9.01 -23.72
C LYS A 497 -7.03 8.28 -22.64
N VAL A 498 -6.26 7.25 -23.04
CA VAL A 498 -5.32 6.60 -22.12
C VAL A 498 -4.02 7.40 -22.07
N LEU A 499 -3.76 8.00 -20.91
CA LEU A 499 -2.53 8.72 -20.64
C LEU A 499 -1.38 7.77 -20.29
N ASP A 500 -0.17 8.15 -20.70
CA ASP A 500 1.06 7.51 -20.25
C ASP A 500 1.53 8.07 -18.91
N PHE A 501 2.57 7.46 -18.33
CA PHE A 501 3.22 7.99 -17.13
C PHE A 501 3.75 9.41 -17.38
N SER A 502 3.49 10.31 -16.44
CA SER A 502 4.09 11.64 -16.46
C SER A 502 5.61 11.54 -16.33
N VAL A 503 6.33 12.51 -16.90
CA VAL A 503 7.80 12.58 -16.78
C VAL A 503 8.22 12.57 -15.30
N ASN A 504 7.48 13.27 -14.43
CA ASN A 504 7.72 13.26 -12.99
C ASN A 504 7.65 11.84 -12.41
N PHE A 505 6.57 11.11 -12.72
CA PHE A 505 6.38 9.75 -12.24
C PHE A 505 7.47 8.79 -12.75
N GLN A 506 7.80 8.88 -14.05
CA GLN A 506 8.86 8.07 -14.67
C GLN A 506 10.21 8.26 -13.98
N VAL A 507 10.58 9.51 -13.65
CA VAL A 507 11.83 9.82 -12.96
C VAL A 507 11.83 9.29 -11.53
N ASN A 508 10.78 9.55 -10.76
CA ASN A 508 10.72 9.18 -9.34
C ASN A 508 10.69 7.66 -9.13
N PHE A 509 9.90 6.96 -9.92
CA PHE A 509 9.72 5.51 -9.81
C PHE A 509 10.63 4.74 -10.76
N GLN A 510 11.49 5.40 -11.53
CA GLN A 510 12.38 4.82 -12.57
C GLN A 510 11.64 3.82 -13.47
N VAL A 511 10.47 4.23 -13.96
CA VAL A 511 9.65 3.44 -14.88
C VAL A 511 9.97 3.88 -16.31
N ASN A 512 10.55 2.98 -17.08
CA ASN A 512 10.97 3.25 -18.47
C ASN A 512 9.95 2.79 -19.51
N ALA A 513 9.00 1.93 -19.12
CA ALA A 513 7.96 1.44 -20.01
C ALA A 513 6.70 2.30 -19.91
N SER A 514 5.91 2.34 -20.98
CA SER A 514 4.60 2.98 -20.96
C SER A 514 3.60 2.24 -20.08
N THR A 515 2.48 2.87 -19.73
CA THR A 515 1.38 2.19 -19.01
C THR A 515 0.89 0.96 -19.79
N PRO A 516 0.38 -0.10 -19.12
CA PRO A 516 -0.04 -1.33 -19.80
C PRO A 516 -1.02 -1.08 -20.96
N CYS A 517 -2.04 -0.23 -20.76
CA CYS A 517 -2.97 0.08 -21.83
C CYS A 517 -2.38 0.94 -22.95
N ARG A 518 -1.43 1.84 -22.65
CA ARG A 518 -0.76 2.60 -23.69
C ARG A 518 0.03 1.68 -24.63
N GLN A 519 0.74 0.69 -24.07
CA GLN A 519 1.45 -0.32 -24.86
C GLN A 519 0.49 -1.09 -25.78
N VAL A 520 -0.69 -1.48 -25.27
CA VAL A 520 -1.73 -2.18 -26.04
C VAL A 520 -2.27 -1.31 -27.19
N ILE A 521 -2.63 -0.06 -26.91
CA ILE A 521 -3.16 0.87 -27.92
C ILE A 521 -2.13 1.12 -29.01
N ASP A 522 -0.87 1.34 -28.63
CA ASP A 522 0.21 1.59 -29.57
C ASP A 522 0.52 0.36 -30.44
N ALA A 523 0.48 -0.86 -29.89
CA ALA A 523 0.65 -2.09 -30.65
C ALA A 523 -0.49 -2.29 -31.66
N ILE A 524 -1.74 -2.02 -31.28
CA ILE A 524 -2.90 -2.06 -32.19
C ILE A 524 -2.76 -1.00 -33.29
N GLY A 525 -2.38 0.23 -32.92
CA GLY A 525 -2.19 1.33 -33.87
C GLY A 525 -1.07 1.08 -34.89
N ARG A 526 -0.03 0.33 -34.52
CA ARG A 526 1.06 -0.10 -35.42
C ARG A 526 0.74 -1.38 -36.22
N GLY A 527 -0.38 -2.06 -35.94
CA GLY A 527 -0.74 -3.33 -36.56
C GLY A 527 0.07 -4.53 -36.05
N GLU A 528 0.73 -4.40 -34.89
CA GLU A 528 1.46 -5.49 -34.22
C GLU A 528 0.52 -6.40 -33.40
N ASP A 529 -0.63 -5.87 -32.99
CA ASP A 529 -1.72 -6.61 -32.33
C ASP A 529 -3.07 -6.16 -32.92
N ALA A 530 -4.13 -6.91 -32.64
CA ALA A 530 -5.49 -6.57 -33.05
C ALA A 530 -6.50 -7.18 -32.06
N ILE A 531 -7.63 -6.50 -31.85
CA ILE A 531 -8.76 -7.09 -31.11
C ILE A 531 -9.38 -8.18 -31.98
N ARG A 532 -9.41 -9.41 -31.46
CA ARG A 532 -9.94 -10.59 -32.16
C ARG A 532 -11.45 -10.71 -32.04
N VAL A 533 -12.05 -10.06 -31.04
CA VAL A 533 -13.50 -10.05 -30.82
C VAL A 533 -14.18 -9.28 -31.96
N PRO A 534 -15.00 -9.95 -32.79
CA PRO A 534 -15.75 -9.27 -33.84
C PRO A 534 -16.73 -8.28 -33.21
N ASP A 535 -16.82 -7.09 -33.82
CA ASP A 535 -17.75 -6.04 -33.39
C ASP A 535 -17.64 -5.65 -31.90
N TRP A 536 -16.41 -5.71 -31.37
CA TRP A 536 -16.12 -5.45 -29.96
C TRP A 536 -16.68 -4.11 -29.45
N LYS A 537 -16.75 -3.09 -30.31
CA LYS A 537 -17.30 -1.77 -29.97
C LYS A 537 -18.76 -1.88 -29.55
N ASN A 538 -19.58 -2.59 -30.33
CA ASN A 538 -21.00 -2.78 -30.00
C ASN A 538 -21.18 -3.62 -28.74
N VAL A 539 -20.30 -4.62 -28.49
CA VAL A 539 -20.29 -5.38 -27.23
C VAL A 539 -20.09 -4.45 -26.03
N MET A 540 -19.12 -3.52 -26.12
CA MET A 540 -18.86 -2.55 -25.04
C MET A 540 -19.98 -1.52 -24.91
N LEU A 541 -20.44 -0.93 -26.03
CA LEU A 541 -21.45 0.13 -26.07
C LEU A 541 -22.86 -0.34 -25.69
N ALA A 542 -23.12 -1.65 -25.69
CA ALA A 542 -24.37 -2.20 -25.17
C ALA A 542 -24.55 -1.96 -23.66
N HIS A 543 -23.46 -1.82 -22.92
CA HIS A 543 -23.48 -1.70 -21.45
C HIS A 543 -22.74 -0.46 -20.93
N LEU A 544 -21.77 0.06 -21.69
CA LEU A 544 -20.93 1.21 -21.30
C LEU A 544 -21.33 2.47 -22.07
N ARG A 545 -21.09 3.64 -21.47
CA ARG A 545 -21.36 4.93 -22.13
C ARG A 545 -20.11 5.51 -22.76
N CYS A 546 -20.23 5.99 -23.98
CA CYS A 546 -19.23 6.79 -24.68
C CYS A 546 -19.73 8.24 -24.70
N ASP A 547 -18.89 9.19 -24.28
CA ASP A 547 -19.24 10.63 -24.20
C ASP A 547 -18.88 11.41 -25.47
#